data_AF-A0A841KDM5-F1
#
_entry.id   AF-A0A841KDM5-F1
#
_cell.length_a   1.000
_cell.length_b   1.000
_cell.length_c   1.000
_cell.angle_alpha   90.00
_cell.angle_beta   90.00
_cell.angle_gamma   90.00
#
_symmetry.space_group_name_H-M   'P 1'
#
loop_
_entity.id
_entity.type
_entity.pdbx_description
1 polymer ?
#
loop_
_entity_poly.entity_id
_entity_poly.type
_entity_poly.pdbx_seq_one_letter_code
_entity_poly.pdbx_strand_id
1 'polypeptide(L)'
;MRLALRAIGHANVQVMDPLDRIDIPGGSITSLPFYGEHADLSIASKHGLSVKLQGRHLLFLADSDGKDRMLYRHLSRQIGAVDDLFIGMECDGAPLSWLYGPYLSSPVSRKDDESRRLSGSDSEHAWMIAEEFGCRHVYVYAMAQEPWLRFVAGLKYTPESKQIVESDKFIARCREAGLHAERLCGSRTMLL
;
A
#
# COMPACT_ATOMS: atom_id res chain seq x y z
N MET A 1 2.41 -0.32 -17.36
CA MET A 1 3.88 -0.24 -17.09
C MET A 1 4.80 -0.97 -18.07
N ARG A 2 4.45 -2.15 -18.63
CA ARG A 2 5.38 -2.96 -19.46
C ARG A 2 6.17 -2.21 -20.54
N LEU A 3 5.49 -1.37 -21.34
CA LEU A 3 6.13 -0.63 -22.43
C LEU A 3 7.13 0.41 -21.91
N ALA A 4 6.80 1.13 -20.84
CA ALA A 4 7.70 2.09 -20.21
C ALA A 4 8.96 1.40 -19.67
N LEU A 5 8.81 0.26 -18.98
CA LEU A 5 9.95 -0.52 -18.47
C LEU A 5 10.86 -1.04 -19.59
N ARG A 6 10.29 -1.51 -20.70
CA ARG A 6 11.08 -1.92 -21.88
C ARG A 6 11.80 -0.75 -22.54
N ALA A 7 11.15 0.42 -22.62
CA ALA A 7 11.75 1.62 -23.19
C ALA A 7 12.97 2.11 -22.39
N ILE A 8 13.01 1.88 -21.07
CA ILE A 8 14.18 2.18 -20.23
C ILE A 8 15.18 1.02 -20.12
N GLY A 9 15.05 -0.03 -20.94
CA GLY A 9 16.06 -1.07 -21.10
C GLY A 9 15.78 -2.42 -20.40
N HIS A 10 14.64 -2.60 -19.74
CA HIS A 10 14.31 -3.90 -19.14
C HIS A 10 13.84 -4.92 -20.19
N ALA A 11 14.67 -5.93 -20.47
CA ALA A 11 14.37 -6.96 -21.47
C ALA A 11 13.35 -8.00 -20.97
N ASN A 12 13.42 -8.37 -19.68
CA ASN A 12 12.54 -9.37 -19.09
C ASN A 12 11.47 -8.69 -18.21
N VAL A 13 10.28 -8.50 -18.77
CA VAL A 13 9.14 -7.87 -18.08
C VAL A 13 7.91 -8.76 -18.24
N GLN A 14 7.49 -9.36 -17.14
CA GLN A 14 6.25 -10.11 -17.01
C GLN A 14 5.17 -9.20 -16.41
N VAL A 15 3.98 -9.20 -17.02
CA VAL A 15 2.79 -8.56 -16.46
C VAL A 15 2.00 -9.64 -15.75
N MET A 16 1.45 -9.31 -14.59
CA MET A 16 0.62 -10.20 -13.79
C MET A 16 -0.78 -9.61 -13.71
N ASP A 17 -1.79 -10.44 -13.90
CA ASP A 17 -3.16 -10.11 -13.53
C ASP A 17 -3.34 -10.29 -12.00
N PRO A 18 -4.40 -9.73 -11.41
CA PRO A 18 -4.71 -10.00 -10.01
C PRO A 18 -4.88 -11.50 -9.76
N LEU A 19 -4.26 -11.99 -8.69
CA LEU A 19 -4.19 -13.40 -8.29
C LEU A 19 -3.30 -14.30 -9.15
N ASP A 20 -2.63 -13.77 -10.17
CA ASP A 20 -1.55 -14.51 -10.82
C ASP A 20 -0.46 -14.84 -9.80
N ARG A 21 0.14 -16.01 -9.98
CA ARG A 21 1.18 -16.54 -9.13
C ARG A 21 2.41 -16.88 -9.95
N ILE A 22 3.58 -16.53 -9.42
CA ILE A 22 4.88 -16.94 -9.94
C ILE A 22 5.59 -17.72 -8.83
N ASP A 23 6.03 -18.93 -9.13
CA ASP A 23 6.87 -19.70 -8.22
C ASP A 23 8.33 -19.22 -8.30
N ILE A 24 8.97 -19.14 -7.14
CA ILE A 24 10.37 -18.74 -6.99
C ILE A 24 11.10 -19.78 -6.11
N PRO A 25 12.44 -19.87 -6.15
CA PRO A 25 13.17 -20.75 -5.25
C PRO A 25 12.81 -20.49 -3.79
N GLY A 26 12.31 -21.52 -3.10
CA GLY A 26 11.89 -21.45 -1.70
C GLY A 26 10.55 -20.76 -1.44
N GLY A 27 9.75 -20.48 -2.47
CA GLY A 27 8.54 -19.69 -2.29
C GLY A 27 7.70 -19.38 -3.52
N SER A 28 6.94 -18.29 -3.42
CA SER A 28 6.09 -17.76 -4.50
C SER A 28 5.73 -16.31 -4.28
N ILE A 29 5.45 -15.61 -5.37
CA ILE A 29 4.89 -14.27 -5.40
C ILE A 29 3.49 -14.36 -6.02
N THR A 30 2.49 -13.81 -5.34
CA THR A 30 1.12 -13.72 -5.83
C THR A 30 0.74 -12.25 -5.93
N SER A 31 0.31 -11.84 -7.12
CA SER A 31 -0.24 -10.51 -7.38
C SER A 31 -1.59 -10.38 -6.69
N LEU A 32 -1.88 -9.25 -6.06
CA LEU A 32 -3.16 -9.00 -5.40
C LEU A 32 -3.84 -7.75 -5.97
N PRO A 33 -5.18 -7.69 -5.97
CA PRO A 33 -5.89 -6.44 -6.21
C PRO A 33 -5.40 -5.33 -5.27
N PHE A 34 -5.12 -4.15 -5.83
CA PHE A 34 -4.87 -2.92 -5.09
C PHE A 34 -6.12 -2.03 -5.20
N TYR A 35 -6.71 -1.68 -4.06
CA TYR A 35 -7.92 -0.85 -4.00
C TYR A 35 -7.60 0.58 -3.56
N GLY A 36 -8.22 1.57 -4.21
CA GLY A 36 -8.14 2.99 -3.84
C GLY A 36 -6.94 3.74 -4.39
N GLU A 37 -6.62 4.87 -3.73
CA GLU A 37 -5.45 5.78 -3.90
C GLU A 37 -5.24 6.40 -5.31
N HIS A 38 -5.95 5.97 -6.34
CA HIS A 38 -5.84 6.54 -7.69
C HIS A 38 -7.02 7.45 -8.05
N ALA A 39 -7.57 8.15 -7.06
CA ALA A 39 -8.62 9.15 -7.23
C ALA A 39 -9.79 8.66 -8.11
N ASP A 40 -10.23 7.41 -7.95
CA ASP A 40 -11.31 6.77 -8.74
C ASP A 40 -11.08 6.70 -10.26
N LEU A 41 -9.84 6.87 -10.73
CA LEU A 41 -9.50 6.66 -12.14
C LEU A 41 -9.38 5.17 -12.46
N SER A 42 -9.76 4.82 -13.69
CA SER A 42 -9.63 3.46 -14.24
C SER A 42 -8.16 3.16 -14.60
N ILE A 43 -7.34 2.95 -13.57
CA ILE A 43 -5.91 2.63 -13.70
C ILE A 43 -5.68 1.21 -13.19
N ALA A 44 -5.34 0.28 -14.08
CA ALA A 44 -5.12 -1.12 -13.73
C ALA A 44 -3.68 -1.45 -13.30
N SER A 45 -2.72 -0.55 -13.49
CA SER A 45 -1.29 -0.79 -13.22
C SER A 45 -0.94 -0.65 -11.74
N LYS A 46 -1.66 -1.33 -10.85
CA LYS A 46 -1.48 -1.26 -9.40
C LYS A 46 -1.82 -2.60 -8.74
N HIS A 47 -0.93 -3.07 -7.88
CA HIS A 47 -1.02 -4.40 -7.27
C HIS A 47 -0.47 -4.36 -5.85
N GLY A 48 -1.13 -5.09 -4.94
CA GLY A 48 -0.48 -5.59 -3.73
C GLY A 48 0.29 -6.88 -4.04
N LEU A 49 1.16 -7.32 -3.14
CA LEU A 49 1.93 -8.55 -3.30
C LEU A 49 1.81 -9.43 -2.06
N SER A 50 1.40 -10.68 -2.26
CA SER A 50 1.57 -11.75 -1.28
C SER A 50 2.83 -12.54 -1.63
N VAL A 51 3.76 -12.63 -0.69
CA VAL A 51 5.04 -13.32 -0.86
C VAL A 51 5.11 -14.42 0.19
N LYS A 52 5.20 -15.67 -0.26
CA LYS A 52 5.51 -16.80 0.61
C LYS A 52 6.96 -17.17 0.36
N LEU A 53 7.81 -17.15 1.37
CA LEU A 53 9.24 -17.41 1.22
C LEU A 53 9.79 -18.05 2.49
N GLN A 54 10.48 -19.19 2.34
CA GLN A 54 11.12 -19.92 3.45
C GLN A 54 10.15 -20.22 4.62
N GLY A 55 8.89 -20.53 4.31
CA GLY A 55 7.87 -20.84 5.31
C GLY A 55 7.18 -19.64 5.95
N ARG A 56 7.54 -18.41 5.55
CA ARG A 56 6.95 -17.16 6.04
C ARG A 56 6.07 -16.49 4.99
N HIS A 57 4.97 -15.89 5.41
CA HIS A 57 4.02 -15.22 4.53
C HIS A 57 4.00 -13.71 4.78
N LEU A 58 4.48 -12.95 3.81
CA LEU A 58 4.57 -11.50 3.84
C LEU A 58 3.53 -10.89 2.90
N LEU A 59 2.92 -9.79 3.31
CA LEU A 59 1.93 -9.06 2.53
C LEU A 59 2.38 -7.60 2.38
N PHE A 60 2.59 -7.16 1.15
CA PHE A 60 2.97 -5.78 0.80
C PHE A 60 1.82 -5.09 0.09
N LEU A 61 1.18 -4.13 0.75
CA LEU A 61 -0.01 -3.46 0.21
C LEU A 61 0.24 -2.05 -0.32
N ALA A 62 1.47 -1.53 -0.21
CA ALA A 62 1.81 -0.16 -0.57
C ALA A 62 0.72 0.81 -0.06
N ASP A 63 0.24 1.72 -0.89
CA ASP A 63 -0.75 2.72 -0.50
C ASP A 63 -2.20 2.26 -0.72
N SER A 64 -2.48 0.95 -0.65
CA SER A 64 -3.86 0.47 -0.78
C SER A 64 -4.72 1.06 0.34
N ASP A 65 -5.88 1.62 -0.02
CA ASP A 65 -6.72 2.41 0.89
C ASP A 65 -7.44 1.55 1.94
N GLY A 66 -7.84 0.33 1.59
CA GLY A 66 -8.46 -0.58 2.56
C GLY A 66 -9.95 -0.35 2.82
N LYS A 67 -10.67 0.45 2.02
CA LYS A 67 -12.10 0.73 2.25
C LYS A 67 -13.04 -0.48 2.08
N ASP A 68 -12.70 -1.43 1.19
CA ASP A 68 -13.55 -2.61 0.94
C ASP A 68 -13.12 -3.79 1.81
N ARG A 69 -13.73 -3.93 2.99
CA ARG A 69 -13.50 -5.07 3.89
C ARG A 69 -13.79 -6.43 3.25
N MET A 70 -14.80 -6.50 2.37
CA MET A 70 -15.19 -7.77 1.75
C MET A 70 -14.15 -8.24 0.74
N LEU A 71 -13.46 -7.33 0.06
CA LEU A 71 -12.31 -7.65 -0.77
C LEU A 71 -11.23 -8.37 0.06
N TYR A 72 -10.75 -7.77 1.15
CA TYR A 72 -9.67 -8.36 1.94
C TYR A 72 -10.07 -9.66 2.62
N ARG A 73 -11.34 -9.80 3.04
CA ARG A 73 -11.88 -11.08 3.51
C ARG A 73 -11.84 -12.19 2.44
N HIS A 74 -12.15 -11.85 1.19
CA HIS A 74 -12.04 -12.83 0.10
C HIS A 74 -10.59 -13.18 -0.18
N LEU A 75 -9.69 -12.19 -0.17
CA LEU A 75 -8.27 -12.40 -0.33
C LEU A 75 -7.72 -13.29 0.80
N SER A 76 -8.05 -13.03 2.06
CA SER A 76 -7.56 -13.84 3.19
C SER A 76 -8.01 -15.30 3.11
N ARG A 77 -9.23 -15.57 2.62
CA ARG A 77 -9.69 -16.95 2.32
C ARG A 77 -8.90 -17.63 1.20
N GLN A 78 -8.41 -16.86 0.22
CA GLN A 78 -7.65 -17.39 -0.91
C GLN A 78 -6.17 -17.61 -0.60
N ILE A 79 -5.52 -16.64 0.06
CA ILE A 79 -4.07 -16.68 0.29
C ILE A 79 -3.69 -17.18 1.70
N GLY A 80 -4.65 -17.22 2.63
CA GLY A 80 -4.48 -17.65 4.01
C GLY A 80 -3.99 -16.54 4.94
N ALA A 81 -3.72 -16.92 6.20
CA ALA A 81 -3.16 -16.02 7.21
C ALA A 81 -1.76 -15.52 6.83
N VAL A 82 -1.44 -14.30 7.26
CA VAL A 82 -0.20 -13.58 6.95
C VAL A 82 0.63 -13.40 8.22
N ASP A 83 1.95 -13.57 8.14
CA ASP A 83 2.84 -13.34 9.27
C ASP A 83 3.20 -11.85 9.43
N ASP A 84 3.55 -11.19 8.32
CA ASP A 84 4.00 -9.80 8.28
C ASP A 84 3.22 -8.96 7.27
N LEU A 85 2.58 -7.89 7.74
CA LEU A 85 1.90 -6.89 6.91
C LEU A 85 2.76 -5.63 6.75
N PHE A 86 3.00 -5.20 5.52
CA PHE A 86 3.59 -3.92 5.17
C PHE A 86 2.54 -3.05 4.49
N ILE A 87 2.19 -1.92 5.10
CA ILE A 87 1.10 -1.05 4.65
C ILE A 87 1.49 0.43 4.71
N GLY A 88 1.19 1.16 3.63
CA GLY A 88 1.32 2.60 3.53
C GLY A 88 0.13 3.29 4.19
N MET A 89 0.40 4.37 4.93
CA MET A 89 -0.63 5.13 5.66
C MET A 89 -0.61 6.61 5.30
N GLU A 90 -0.36 6.93 4.03
CA GLU A 90 -0.54 8.26 3.47
C GLU A 90 -2.04 8.59 3.32
N CYS A 91 -2.77 8.66 4.44
CA CYS A 91 -4.24 8.72 4.47
C CYS A 91 -4.83 10.07 4.04
N ASP A 92 -4.00 11.09 3.81
CA ASP A 92 -4.41 12.44 3.40
C ASP A 92 -3.65 12.90 2.16
N GLY A 93 -3.81 12.14 1.07
CA GLY A 93 -3.08 12.37 -0.17
C GLY A 93 -3.53 13.59 -0.95
N ALA A 94 -2.76 13.93 -1.98
CA ALA A 94 -3.06 15.07 -2.84
C ALA A 94 -4.40 14.90 -3.61
N PRO A 95 -5.05 15.99 -4.05
CA PRO A 95 -6.23 15.91 -4.91
C PRO A 95 -5.89 15.35 -6.30
N LEU A 96 -6.92 14.88 -7.02
CA LEU A 96 -6.82 14.32 -8.38
C LEU A 96 -5.95 15.16 -9.31
N SER A 97 -6.19 16.47 -9.37
CA SER A 97 -5.52 17.39 -10.29
C SER A 97 -4.02 17.51 -10.05
N TRP A 98 -3.53 17.23 -8.83
CA TRP A 98 -2.11 17.32 -8.49
C TRP A 98 -1.25 16.40 -9.35
N LEU A 99 -1.67 15.14 -9.52
CA LEU A 99 -0.94 14.15 -10.30
C LEU A 99 -1.53 13.98 -11.70
N TYR A 100 -2.85 13.93 -11.80
CA TYR A 100 -3.54 13.53 -13.04
C TYR A 100 -4.10 14.71 -13.84
N GLY A 101 -4.06 15.93 -13.30
CA GLY A 101 -4.62 17.14 -13.93
C GLY A 101 -4.21 17.33 -15.39
N PRO A 102 -2.91 17.23 -15.76
CA PRO A 102 -2.45 17.36 -17.14
C PRO A 102 -3.00 16.32 -18.13
N TYR A 103 -3.55 15.21 -17.65
CA TYR A 103 -4.13 14.14 -18.49
C TYR A 103 -5.65 14.26 -18.65
N LEU A 104 -6.30 15.19 -17.94
CA LEU A 104 -7.75 15.36 -18.02
C LEU A 104 -8.13 16.10 -19.31
N SER A 105 -9.13 15.60 -20.01
CA SER A 105 -9.63 16.22 -21.25
C SER A 105 -10.43 17.50 -21.00
N SER A 106 -10.92 17.68 -19.78
CA SER A 106 -11.78 18.79 -19.38
C SER A 106 -11.41 19.25 -17.97
N PRO A 107 -11.59 20.55 -17.65
CA PRO A 107 -11.45 21.04 -16.29
C PRO A 107 -12.41 20.33 -15.34
N VAL A 108 -11.98 20.15 -14.09
CA VAL A 108 -12.79 19.59 -13.00
C VAL A 108 -13.14 20.72 -12.03
N SER A 109 -14.34 20.69 -11.45
CA SER A 109 -14.70 21.66 -10.42
C SER A 109 -13.83 21.46 -9.18
N ARG A 110 -13.52 22.53 -8.44
CA ARG A 110 -12.71 22.44 -7.21
C ARG A 110 -13.29 21.44 -6.20
N LYS A 111 -14.62 21.41 -6.06
CA LYS A 111 -15.33 20.49 -5.17
C LYS A 111 -15.10 19.03 -5.57
N ASP A 112 -15.22 18.72 -6.86
CA ASP A 112 -15.05 17.34 -7.34
C ASP A 112 -13.58 16.91 -7.26
N ASP A 113 -12.65 17.85 -7.51
CA ASP A 113 -11.21 17.63 -7.39
C ASP A 113 -10.78 17.31 -5.96
N GLU A 114 -11.25 18.10 -4.99
CA GLU A 114 -10.98 17.87 -3.56
C GLU A 114 -11.65 16.59 -3.02
N SER A 115 -12.74 16.13 -3.66
CA SER A 115 -13.44 14.90 -3.26
C SER A 115 -12.68 13.62 -3.66
N ARG A 116 -11.78 13.70 -4.65
CA ARG A 116 -11.07 12.55 -5.23
C ARG A 116 -9.58 12.65 -4.90
N ARG A 117 -9.14 11.89 -3.89
CA ARG A 117 -7.77 12.03 -3.34
C ARG A 117 -6.94 10.77 -3.53
N LEU A 118 -5.63 10.99 -3.53
CA LEU A 118 -4.61 9.94 -3.60
C LEU A 118 -4.30 9.38 -2.20
N SER A 119 -5.34 9.00 -1.46
CA SER A 119 -5.20 8.56 -0.06
C SER A 119 -5.01 7.05 0.03
N GLY A 120 -4.00 6.64 0.81
CA GLY A 120 -3.87 5.28 1.34
C GLY A 120 -4.70 5.07 2.61
N SER A 121 -4.40 3.99 3.35
CA SER A 121 -5.15 3.61 4.55
C SER A 121 -4.99 4.58 5.72
N ASP A 122 -6.10 4.83 6.42
CA ASP A 122 -6.10 5.37 7.79
C ASP A 122 -6.01 4.23 8.82
N SER A 123 -6.10 4.58 10.11
CA SER A 123 -5.98 3.60 11.20
C SER A 123 -7.05 2.52 11.17
N GLU A 124 -8.28 2.84 10.77
CA GLU A 124 -9.39 1.88 10.78
C GLU A 124 -9.28 0.91 9.61
N HIS A 125 -8.96 1.41 8.42
CA HIS A 125 -8.74 0.56 7.25
C HIS A 125 -7.53 -0.36 7.43
N ALA A 126 -6.41 0.16 7.94
CA ALA A 126 -5.21 -0.64 8.19
C ALA A 126 -5.46 -1.73 9.26
N TRP A 127 -6.21 -1.39 10.32
CA TRP A 127 -6.63 -2.37 11.32
C TRP A 127 -7.50 -3.47 10.74
N MET A 128 -8.51 -3.11 9.95
CA MET A 128 -9.40 -4.08 9.33
C MET A 128 -8.63 -5.08 8.46
N ILE A 129 -7.65 -4.60 7.69
CA ILE A 129 -6.78 -5.48 6.89
C ILE A 129 -5.99 -6.42 7.81
N ALA A 130 -5.31 -5.89 8.83
CA ALA A 130 -4.54 -6.71 9.76
C ALA A 130 -5.39 -7.80 10.45
N GLU A 131 -6.63 -7.46 10.79
CA GLU A 131 -7.62 -8.37 11.39
C GLU A 131 -8.07 -9.46 10.40
N GLU A 132 -8.45 -9.10 9.16
CA GLU A 132 -8.92 -10.08 8.17
C GLU A 132 -7.85 -11.10 7.75
N PHE A 133 -6.56 -10.72 7.83
CA PHE A 133 -5.43 -11.63 7.55
C PHE A 133 -4.84 -12.30 8.79
N GLY A 134 -5.28 -11.94 10.00
CA GLY A 134 -4.76 -12.50 11.24
C GLY A 134 -3.26 -12.26 11.44
N CYS A 135 -2.79 -11.05 11.10
CA CYS A 135 -1.38 -10.70 11.09
C CYS A 135 -0.73 -10.78 12.49
N ARG A 136 0.56 -11.13 12.54
CA ARG A 136 1.35 -11.16 13.79
C ARG A 136 2.28 -9.96 13.93
N HIS A 137 2.84 -9.52 12.80
CA HIS A 137 3.71 -8.36 12.70
C HIS A 137 3.14 -7.38 11.68
N VAL A 138 3.25 -6.10 11.99
CA VAL A 138 2.72 -5.01 11.19
C VAL A 138 3.76 -3.92 11.08
N TYR A 139 3.99 -3.47 9.86
CA TYR A 139 4.97 -2.46 9.52
C TYR A 139 4.30 -1.37 8.69
N VAL A 140 4.19 -0.18 9.26
CA VAL A 140 3.81 1.00 8.49
C VAL A 140 5.04 1.44 7.69
N TYR A 141 4.92 1.46 6.37
CA TYR A 141 5.99 1.85 5.44
C TYR A 141 5.45 2.85 4.40
N ALA A 142 6.19 3.14 3.33
CA ALA A 142 5.75 4.03 2.24
C ALA A 142 5.34 5.46 2.68
N MET A 143 5.78 5.90 3.86
CA MET A 143 5.46 7.23 4.39
C MET A 143 6.37 8.34 3.85
N ALA A 144 7.23 8.07 2.85
CA ALA A 144 8.17 9.03 2.26
C ALA A 144 8.97 9.91 3.27
N GLN A 145 9.31 9.37 4.46
CA GLN A 145 9.98 10.10 5.53
C GLN A 145 11.48 10.26 5.29
N GLU A 146 12.04 9.44 4.41
CA GLU A 146 13.45 9.48 4.06
C GLU A 146 13.83 10.80 3.36
N PRO A 147 14.94 11.46 3.73
CA PRO A 147 15.28 12.80 3.22
C PRO A 147 15.38 12.90 1.69
N TRP A 148 15.77 11.81 1.01
CA TRP A 148 15.90 11.78 -0.44
C TRP A 148 14.56 11.75 -1.18
N LEU A 149 13.46 11.34 -0.54
CA LEU A 149 12.13 11.30 -1.16
C LEU A 149 11.45 12.68 -1.19
N ARG A 150 11.97 13.66 -0.45
CA ARG A 150 11.45 15.04 -0.44
C ARG A 150 11.36 15.67 -1.83
N PHE A 151 12.27 15.33 -2.74
CA PHE A 151 12.31 15.91 -4.09
C PHE A 151 11.24 15.34 -5.03
N VAL A 152 10.63 14.21 -4.66
CA VAL A 152 9.57 13.57 -5.43
C VAL A 152 8.20 13.81 -4.79
N ALA A 153 8.10 13.60 -3.48
CA ALA A 153 6.83 13.70 -2.77
C ALA A 153 6.51 15.13 -2.28
N GLY A 154 7.53 15.97 -2.05
CA GLY A 154 7.33 17.31 -1.48
C GLY A 154 6.86 17.32 -0.03
N LEU A 155 6.82 16.16 0.64
CA LEU A 155 6.26 16.00 1.98
C LEU A 155 7.29 16.34 3.07
N LYS A 156 6.80 16.96 4.15
CA LYS A 156 7.53 17.16 5.41
C LYS A 156 6.52 17.07 6.55
N TYR A 157 6.40 15.89 7.15
CA TYR A 157 5.49 15.71 8.26
C TYR A 157 5.97 16.42 9.52
N THR A 158 4.99 16.74 10.35
CA THR A 158 5.13 17.10 11.76
C THR A 158 4.37 16.05 12.59
N PRO A 159 4.58 15.99 13.91
CA PRO A 159 3.80 15.11 14.79
C PRO A 159 2.28 15.29 14.67
N GLU A 160 1.82 16.47 14.24
CA GLU A 160 0.40 16.82 14.07
C GLU A 160 -0.14 16.47 12.68
N SER A 161 0.71 16.05 11.75
CA SER A 161 0.27 15.62 10.42
C SER A 161 -0.68 14.42 10.56
N LYS A 162 -1.81 14.46 9.85
CA LYS A 162 -2.87 13.45 9.95
C LYS A 162 -2.34 12.03 9.76
N GLN A 163 -1.43 11.85 8.81
CA GLN A 163 -0.78 10.57 8.50
C GLN A 163 0.04 10.04 9.68
N ILE A 164 0.74 10.91 10.42
CA ILE A 164 1.51 10.55 11.61
C ILE A 164 0.58 10.16 12.75
N VAL A 165 -0.47 10.96 12.98
CA VAL A 165 -1.49 10.71 14.01
C VAL A 165 -2.23 9.40 13.76
N GLU A 166 -2.66 9.13 12.53
CA GLU A 166 -3.38 7.90 12.17
C GLU A 166 -2.48 6.66 12.27
N SER A 167 -1.23 6.74 11.82
CA SER A 167 -0.31 5.61 11.97
C SER A 167 0.12 5.37 13.42
N ASP A 168 0.17 6.39 14.28
CA ASP A 168 0.38 6.22 15.72
C ASP A 168 -0.81 5.50 16.38
N LYS A 169 -2.05 5.88 16.04
CA LYS A 169 -3.27 5.19 16.50
C LYS A 169 -3.27 3.72 16.11
N PHE A 170 -2.93 3.43 14.85
CA PHE A 170 -2.88 2.07 14.34
C PHE A 170 -1.84 1.22 15.07
N ILE A 171 -0.64 1.76 15.27
CA ILE A 171 0.44 1.08 15.99
C ILE A 171 0.03 0.81 17.45
N ALA A 172 -0.59 1.78 18.12
CA ALA A 172 -1.08 1.60 19.48
C ALA A 172 -2.12 0.47 19.54
N ARG A 173 -3.12 0.49 18.65
CA ARG A 173 -4.16 -0.54 18.56
C ARG A 173 -3.59 -1.94 18.30
N CYS A 174 -2.62 -2.06 17.38
CA CYS A 174 -1.94 -3.32 17.12
C CYS A 174 -1.21 -3.86 18.36
N ARG A 175 -0.51 -3.00 19.11
CA ARG A 175 0.20 -3.39 20.34
C ARG A 175 -0.76 -3.81 21.45
N GLU A 176 -1.88 -3.10 21.61
CA GLU A 176 -2.94 -3.46 22.57
C GLU A 176 -3.54 -4.84 22.27
N ALA A 177 -3.65 -5.19 20.98
CA ALA A 177 -4.09 -6.52 20.53
C ALA A 177 -2.99 -7.60 20.55
N GLY A 178 -1.77 -7.27 21.01
CA GLY A 178 -0.66 -8.21 21.13
C GLY A 178 0.16 -8.44 19.85
N LEU A 179 -0.02 -7.62 18.81
CA LEU A 179 0.78 -7.66 17.59
C LEU A 179 2.08 -6.87 17.77
N HIS A 180 3.12 -7.29 17.06
CA HIS A 180 4.30 -6.45 16.89
C HIS A 180 3.99 -5.36 15.85
N ALA A 181 4.16 -4.09 16.21
CA ALA A 181 3.85 -2.97 15.32
C ALA A 181 4.91 -1.86 15.36
N GLU A 182 5.36 -1.42 14.18
CA GLU A 182 6.37 -0.38 14.01
C GLU A 182 6.09 0.46 12.75
N ARG A 183 6.36 1.78 12.82
CA ARG A 183 6.46 2.64 11.63
C ARG A 183 7.92 2.72 11.23
N LEU A 184 8.24 2.22 10.04
CA LEU A 184 9.60 2.16 9.53
C LEU A 184 10.06 3.53 9.04
N CYS A 185 11.35 3.80 9.20
CA CYS A 185 12.04 4.96 8.62
C CYS A 185 13.51 4.58 8.39
N GLY A 186 13.98 4.73 7.16
CA GLY A 186 15.33 4.31 6.77
C GLY A 186 15.46 2.79 6.67
N SER A 187 16.61 2.25 7.09
CA SER A 187 16.93 0.83 6.94
C SER A 187 16.59 0.03 8.19
N ARG A 188 15.95 -1.13 8.00
CA ARG A 188 15.65 -2.09 9.06
C ARG A 188 15.91 -3.52 8.57
N THR A 189 16.74 -4.25 9.29
CA THR A 189 16.95 -5.68 9.05
C THR A 189 15.85 -6.49 9.74
N MET A 190 15.29 -7.45 9.02
CA MET A 190 14.29 -8.40 9.51
C MET A 190 14.78 -9.81 9.20
N LEU A 191 14.62 -10.71 10.17
CA LEU A 191 14.83 -12.14 9.94
C LEU A 191 13.60 -12.67 9.20
N LEU A 192 13.81 -13.55 8.21
CA LEU A 192 12.75 -14.35 7.59
C LEU A 192 12.60 -15.65 8.37
#